data_AF-A0AAW6AUY0-F1
#
_entry.id   AF-A0AAW6AUY0-F1
#
_cell.length_a   1.000
_cell.length_b   1.000
_cell.length_c   1.000
_cell.angle_alpha   90.00
_cell.angle_beta   90.00
_cell.angle_gamma   90.00
#
_symmetry.space_group_name_H-M   'P 1'
#
loop_
_entity.id
_entity.type
_entity.pdbx_description
1 polymer ?
#
loop_
_entity_poly.entity_id
_entity_poly.type
_entity_poly.pdbx_seq_one_letter_code
_entity_poly.pdbx_strand_id
1 'polypeptide(L)'
;MEILSQYSTYIVCILTAMLGYGAGRWHQLFLEKRNIIAIRFHKLYAPFVKEYLKAGPGAFCFTDLSDEKQKIFQNMLLDNYEYTDSALKTLIYEFRCALSCSDTDDVNRIFFEIATSINKTFDKTSKKLFLDPHKF
;
A
#
# COMPACT_ATOMS: atom_id res chain seq x y z
N MET A 1 -55.31 -21.28 1.17
CA MET A 1 -54.28 -21.07 0.13
C MET A 1 -53.63 -19.67 0.25
N GLU A 2 -54.41 -18.62 0.54
CA GLU A 2 -53.91 -17.25 0.73
C GLU A 2 -52.92 -17.09 1.89
N ILE A 3 -53.17 -17.72 3.04
CA ILE A 3 -52.31 -17.63 4.23
C ILE A 3 -50.88 -18.16 3.94
N LEU A 4 -50.78 -19.29 3.23
CA LEU A 4 -49.50 -19.91 2.84
C LEU A 4 -48.73 -19.03 1.83
N SER A 5 -49.45 -18.38 0.91
CA SER A 5 -48.90 -17.38 -0.01
C SER A 5 -48.36 -16.17 0.75
N GLN A 6 -49.12 -15.64 1.71
CA GLN A 6 -48.75 -14.47 2.51
C GLN A 6 -47.49 -14.72 3.35
N TYR A 7 -47.38 -15.87 4.01
CA TYR A 7 -46.17 -16.28 4.72
C TYR A 7 -44.96 -16.44 3.78
N SER A 8 -45.16 -16.97 2.57
CA SER A 8 -44.09 -17.09 1.58
C SER A 8 -43.53 -15.71 1.18
N THR A 9 -44.41 -14.72 0.99
CA THR A 9 -44.03 -13.35 0.64
C THR A 9 -43.22 -12.69 1.75
N TYR A 10 -43.65 -12.86 3.02
CA TYR A 10 -42.88 -12.35 4.16
C TYR A 10 -41.48 -12.97 4.25
N ILE A 11 -41.36 -14.28 4.03
CA ILE A 11 -40.07 -14.98 4.04
C ILE A 11 -39.15 -14.44 2.93
N VAL A 12 -39.68 -14.26 1.71
CA VAL A 12 -38.91 -13.71 0.58
C VAL A 12 -38.47 -12.28 0.86
N CYS A 13 -39.34 -11.43 1.41
CA CYS A 13 -38.98 -10.06 1.78
C CYS A 13 -37.86 -10.02 2.83
N ILE A 14 -37.96 -10.87 3.87
CA ILE A 14 -36.93 -10.96 4.92
C ILE A 14 -35.59 -11.44 4.35
N LEU A 15 -35.60 -12.48 3.50
CA LEU A 15 -34.39 -12.98 2.84
C LEU A 15 -33.75 -11.93 1.93
N THR A 16 -34.56 -11.20 1.15
CA THR A 16 -34.09 -10.14 0.27
C THR A 16 -33.47 -8.99 1.08
N ALA A 17 -34.08 -8.61 2.20
CA ALA A 17 -33.53 -7.59 3.11
C ALA A 17 -32.20 -8.04 3.73
N MET A 18 -32.09 -9.30 4.16
CA MET A 18 -30.84 -9.86 4.69
C MET A 18 -29.73 -9.91 3.64
N LEU A 19 -30.04 -10.33 2.41
CA LEU A 19 -29.09 -10.34 1.29
C LEU A 19 -28.65 -8.93 0.92
N GLY A 20 -29.58 -7.97 0.86
CA GLY A 20 -29.28 -6.57 0.60
C GLY A 20 -28.36 -5.96 1.65
N TYR A 21 -28.63 -6.23 2.94
CA TYR A 21 -27.74 -5.81 4.02
C TYR A 21 -26.35 -6.44 3.90
N GLY A 22 -26.28 -7.75 3.65
CA GLY A 22 -25.01 -8.47 3.48
C GLY A 22 -24.18 -7.90 2.33
N ALA A 23 -24.80 -7.70 1.16
CA ALA A 23 -24.17 -7.11 -0.01
C ALA A 23 -23.69 -5.66 0.27
N GLY A 24 -24.51 -4.85 0.95
CA GLY A 24 -24.15 -3.49 1.35
C GLY A 24 -22.94 -3.45 2.29
N ARG A 25 -22.90 -4.31 3.31
CA ARG A 25 -21.75 -4.42 4.22
C ARG A 25 -20.49 -4.90 3.52
N TRP A 26 -20.61 -5.87 2.62
CA TRP A 26 -19.49 -6.33 1.79
C TRP A 26 -18.94 -5.20 0.91
N HIS A 27 -19.82 -4.45 0.25
CA HIS A 27 -19.43 -3.32 -0.57
C HIS A 27 -18.72 -2.23 0.25
N GLN A 28 -19.25 -1.90 1.43
CA GLN A 28 -18.62 -0.94 2.33
C GLN A 28 -17.22 -1.41 2.76
N LEU A 29 -17.06 -2.65 3.21
CA LEU A 29 -15.77 -3.21 3.59
C LEU A 29 -14.78 -3.25 2.42
N PHE A 30 -15.27 -3.48 1.20
CA PHE A 30 -14.46 -3.41 -0.01
C PHE A 30 -13.94 -1.99 -0.26
N LEU A 31 -14.81 -0.97 -0.15
CA LEU A 31 -14.43 0.43 -0.30
C LEU A 31 -13.43 0.88 0.77
N GLU A 32 -13.65 0.51 2.04
CA GLU A 32 -12.74 0.82 3.14
C GLU A 32 -11.35 0.21 2.90
N LYS A 33 -11.29 -1.08 2.52
CA LYS A 33 -10.03 -1.75 2.16
C LYS A 33 -9.33 -1.09 0.99
N ARG A 34 -10.08 -0.73 -0.07
CA ARG A 34 -9.51 -0.06 -1.26
C ARG A 34 -8.99 1.33 -0.90
N ASN A 35 -9.69 2.07 -0.05
CA ASN A 35 -9.28 3.40 0.40
C ASN A 35 -7.96 3.35 1.19
N ILE A 36 -7.82 2.41 2.12
CA ILE A 36 -6.56 2.23 2.87
C ILE A 36 -5.40 1.95 1.91
N ILE A 37 -5.61 1.09 0.91
CA ILE A 37 -4.60 0.77 -0.11
C ILE A 37 -4.24 2.03 -0.92
N ALA A 38 -5.22 2.83 -1.32
CA ALA A 38 -5.01 4.09 -2.04
C ALA A 38 -4.22 5.11 -1.22
N ILE A 39 -4.53 5.24 0.08
CA ILE A 39 -3.81 6.13 1.00
C ILE A 39 -2.33 5.73 1.07
N ARG A 40 -2.03 4.45 1.28
CA ARG A 40 -0.63 3.95 1.33
C ARG A 40 0.11 4.20 0.03
N PHE A 41 -0.58 3.97 -1.09
CA PHE A 41 -0.02 4.20 -2.42
C PHE A 41 0.34 5.66 -2.66
N HIS A 42 -0.56 6.58 -2.35
CA HIS A 42 -0.34 8.01 -2.58
C HIS A 42 0.62 8.65 -1.57
N LYS A 43 0.66 8.17 -0.31
CA LYS A 43 1.53 8.74 0.72
C LYS A 43 2.96 8.24 0.67
N LEU A 44 3.18 6.97 0.30
CA LEU A 44 4.51 6.36 0.37
C LEU A 44 4.98 5.83 -0.98
N TYR A 45 4.27 4.88 -1.58
CA TYR A 45 4.82 4.12 -2.70
C TYR A 45 5.05 4.99 -3.95
N ALA A 46 4.04 5.76 -4.35
CA ALA A 46 4.14 6.65 -5.50
C ALA A 46 5.20 7.76 -5.33
N PRO A 47 5.24 8.53 -4.22
CA PRO A 47 6.26 9.57 -4.04
C PRO A 47 7.66 8.98 -3.93
N PHE A 48 7.83 7.84 -3.23
CA PHE A 48 9.13 7.17 -3.11
C PHE A 48 9.65 6.73 -4.48
N VAL A 49 8.85 5.99 -5.27
CA VAL A 49 9.27 5.51 -6.60
C VAL A 49 9.55 6.68 -7.54
N LYS A 50 8.72 7.73 -7.50
CA LYS A 50 8.95 8.95 -8.30
C LYS A 50 10.29 9.59 -7.97
N GLU A 51 10.61 9.72 -6.69
CA GLU A 51 11.87 10.34 -6.26
C GLU A 51 13.08 9.44 -6.54
N TYR A 52 12.90 8.12 -6.38
CA TYR A 52 13.89 7.11 -6.74
C TYR A 52 14.26 7.18 -8.23
N LEU A 53 13.27 7.27 -9.12
CA LEU A 53 13.51 7.41 -10.57
C LEU A 53 14.19 8.74 -10.95
N LYS A 54 13.87 9.84 -10.25
CA LYS A 54 14.52 11.14 -10.49
C LYS A 54 15.97 11.17 -10.06
N ALA A 55 16.32 10.42 -9.02
CA ALA A 55 17.68 10.38 -8.48
C ALA A 55 18.66 9.66 -9.43
N GLY A 56 18.16 8.86 -10.38
CA GLY A 56 18.93 8.35 -11.52
C GLY A 56 18.43 6.98 -12.03
N PRO A 57 18.78 6.59 -13.27
CA PRO A 57 18.48 5.26 -13.78
C PRO A 57 19.45 4.23 -13.18
N GLY A 58 19.02 3.51 -12.14
CA GLY A 58 19.77 2.39 -11.56
C GLY A 58 19.85 2.44 -10.04
N ALA A 59 20.22 1.31 -9.44
CA ALA A 59 20.43 1.18 -8.00
C ALA A 59 21.68 1.96 -7.58
N PHE A 60 21.54 3.25 -7.33
CA PHE A 60 22.57 4.04 -6.65
C PHE A 60 22.62 3.59 -5.18
N CYS A 61 23.83 3.49 -4.63
CA CYS A 61 24.01 3.32 -3.19
C CYS A 61 23.39 4.55 -2.50
N PHE A 62 22.71 4.32 -1.38
CA PHE A 62 22.14 5.41 -0.58
C PHE A 62 23.21 6.46 -0.22
N THR A 63 24.42 5.99 0.10
CA THR A 63 25.56 6.84 0.44
C THR A 63 26.08 7.69 -0.72
N ASP A 64 25.81 7.31 -1.97
CA ASP A 64 26.27 8.06 -3.15
C ASP A 64 25.35 9.25 -3.47
N LEU A 65 24.18 9.31 -2.83
CA LEU A 65 23.28 10.44 -2.96
C LEU A 65 23.80 11.66 -2.22
N SER A 66 23.43 12.85 -2.69
CA SER A 66 23.64 14.07 -1.91
C SER A 66 22.90 14.01 -0.58
N ASP A 67 23.45 14.66 0.46
CA ASP A 67 22.84 14.73 1.80
C ASP A 67 21.37 15.16 1.78
N GLU A 68 21.02 16.06 0.85
CA GLU A 68 19.65 16.53 0.67
C GLU A 68 18.73 15.42 0.17
N LYS A 69 19.17 14.61 -0.80
CA LYS A 69 18.42 13.44 -1.30
C LYS A 69 18.35 12.34 -0.24
N GLN A 70 19.43 12.09 0.49
CA GLN A 70 19.45 11.14 1.60
C GLN A 70 18.39 11.52 2.65
N LYS A 71 18.33 12.78 3.06
CA LYS A 71 17.30 13.29 3.99
C LYS A 71 15.88 13.15 3.44
N ILE A 72 15.67 13.41 2.15
CA ILE A 72 14.35 13.24 1.53
C ILE A 72 13.88 11.79 1.64
N PHE A 73 14.73 10.81 1.31
CA PHE A 73 14.36 9.39 1.43
C PHE A 73 14.15 8.97 2.89
N GLN A 74 15.01 9.42 3.82
CA GLN A 74 14.84 9.14 5.24
C GLN A 74 13.49 9.68 5.75
N ASN A 75 13.16 10.94 5.46
CA ASN A 75 11.91 11.55 5.86
C ASN A 75 10.70 10.82 5.24
N MET A 76 10.75 10.48 3.95
CA MET A 76 9.67 9.71 3.31
C MET A 76 9.40 8.38 4.02
N LEU A 77 10.43 7.65 4.42
CA LEU A 77 10.31 6.36 5.10
C LEU A 77 9.82 6.51 6.55
N LEU A 78 10.35 7.49 7.30
CA LEU A 78 10.03 7.71 8.70
C LEU A 78 8.65 8.37 8.89
N ASP A 79 8.34 9.41 8.12
CA ASP A 79 7.07 10.15 8.21
C ASP A 79 5.88 9.27 7.83
N ASN A 80 6.10 8.26 7.00
CA ASN A 80 5.06 7.34 6.54
C ASN A 80 5.18 5.95 7.14
N TYR A 81 5.96 5.79 8.21
CA TYR A 81 6.17 4.50 8.88
C TYR A 81 4.85 3.82 9.26
N GLU A 82 3.84 4.58 9.72
CA GLU A 82 2.53 4.03 10.09
C GLU A 82 1.78 3.36 8.92
N TYR A 83 2.04 3.79 7.68
CA TYR A 83 1.38 3.31 6.46
C TYR A 83 2.06 2.08 5.84
N THR A 84 3.15 1.60 6.44
CA THR A 84 3.89 0.43 5.94
C THR A 84 3.36 -0.88 6.50
N ASP A 85 3.58 -1.98 5.77
CA ASP A 85 3.33 -3.33 6.29
C ASP A 85 4.44 -3.75 7.27
N SER A 86 4.23 -4.87 7.98
CA SER A 86 5.15 -5.33 9.01
C SER A 86 6.56 -5.62 8.48
N ALA A 87 6.69 -6.12 7.24
CA ALA A 87 7.98 -6.43 6.66
C ALA A 87 8.76 -5.15 6.34
N LEU A 88 8.10 -4.17 5.72
CA LEU A 88 8.70 -2.89 5.41
C LEU A 88 9.00 -2.06 6.67
N LYS A 89 8.20 -2.18 7.74
CA LYS A 89 8.51 -1.60 9.06
C LYS A 89 9.85 -2.10 9.61
N THR A 90 10.06 -3.42 9.58
CA THR A 90 11.31 -4.01 10.04
C THR A 90 12.50 -3.47 9.25
N LEU A 91 12.40 -3.43 7.92
CA LEU A 91 13.46 -2.89 7.06
C LEU A 91 13.76 -1.41 7.36
N ILE A 92 12.74 -0.57 7.55
CA ILE A 92 12.92 0.85 7.89
C ILE A 92 13.60 1.00 9.26
N TYR A 93 13.25 0.16 10.22
CA TYR A 93 13.88 0.16 11.53
C TYR A 93 15.37 -0.24 11.44
N GLU A 94 15.67 -1.34 10.74
CA GLU A 94 17.05 -1.81 10.52
C GLU A 94 17.89 -0.76 9.78
N PHE A 95 17.31 -0.11 8.77
CA PHE A 95 17.95 0.99 8.05
C PHE A 95 18.32 2.15 8.98
N ARG A 96 17.41 2.54 9.89
CA ARG A 96 17.67 3.58 10.90
C ARG A 96 18.79 3.17 11.87
N CYS A 97 18.83 1.90 12.27
CA CYS A 97 19.92 1.38 13.09
C CYS A 97 21.26 1.43 12.35
N ALA A 98 21.31 0.99 11.09
CA ALA A 98 22.52 1.01 10.27
C ALA A 98 23.05 2.45 10.08
N LEU A 99 22.17 3.42 9.84
CA LEU A 99 22.53 4.84 9.78
C LEU A 99 23.15 5.35 11.08
N SER A 100 22.63 4.90 12.24
CA SER A 100 23.15 5.31 13.55
C SER A 100 24.52 4.69 13.85
N CYS A 101 24.77 3.48 13.35
CA CYS A 101 26.05 2.79 13.48
C CYS A 101 27.10 3.23 12.46
N SER A 102 26.75 4.09 11.49
CA SER A 102 27.62 4.51 10.38
C SER A 102 28.17 3.34 9.55
N ASP A 103 27.42 2.23 9.47
CA ASP A 103 27.77 1.08 8.65
C ASP A 103 27.27 1.31 7.21
N THR A 104 28.17 1.78 6.34
CA THR A 104 27.80 2.20 4.99
C THR A 104 27.32 1.03 4.12
N ASP A 105 27.89 -0.16 4.31
CA ASP A 105 27.55 -1.33 3.49
C ASP A 105 26.16 -1.84 3.87
N ASP A 106 25.84 -1.90 5.17
CA ASP A 106 24.51 -2.27 5.63
C ASP A 106 23.46 -1.22 5.28
N VAL A 107 23.78 0.08 5.39
CA VAL A 107 22.89 1.16 4.95
C VAL A 107 22.49 0.99 3.48
N ASN A 108 23.46 0.75 2.60
CA ASN A 108 23.21 0.60 1.18
C ASN A 108 22.42 -0.67 0.85
N ARG A 109 22.77 -1.79 1.48
CA ARG A 109 22.06 -3.07 1.34
C ARG A 109 20.60 -2.95 1.76
N ILE A 110 20.35 -2.44 2.97
CA ILE A 110 18.99 -2.33 3.50
C ILE A 110 18.18 -1.32 2.69
N PHE A 111 18.77 -0.20 2.26
CA PHE A 111 18.08 0.75 1.39
C PHE A 111 17.67 0.12 0.05
N PHE A 112 18.52 -0.72 -0.54
CA PHE A 112 18.19 -1.46 -1.75
C PHE A 112 17.04 -2.46 -1.53
N GLU A 113 17.02 -3.15 -0.40
CA GLU A 113 15.91 -4.04 -0.01
C GLU A 113 14.59 -3.28 0.17
N ILE A 114 14.65 -2.11 0.82
CA ILE A 114 13.51 -1.19 0.96
C ILE A 114 13.00 -0.76 -0.43
N ALA A 115 13.89 -0.29 -1.30
CA ALA A 115 13.53 0.17 -2.64
C ALA A 115 12.88 -0.95 -3.47
N THR A 116 13.44 -2.16 -3.41
CA THR A 116 12.90 -3.35 -4.10
C THR A 116 11.53 -3.73 -3.55
N SER A 117 11.37 -3.74 -2.23
CA SER A 117 10.11 -4.04 -1.55
C SER A 117 9.01 -3.03 -1.90
N ILE A 118 9.35 -1.73 -1.86
CA ILE A 118 8.45 -0.64 -2.24
C ILE A 118 8.07 -0.75 -3.71
N ASN A 119 9.02 -0.99 -4.62
CA ASN A 119 8.74 -1.08 -6.06
C ASN A 119 7.82 -2.26 -6.38
N LYS A 120 8.08 -3.43 -5.80
CA LYS A 120 7.20 -4.61 -5.95
C LYS A 120 5.79 -4.33 -5.44
N THR A 121 5.68 -3.61 -4.32
CA THR A 121 4.38 -3.26 -3.74
C THR A 121 3.68 -2.18 -4.56
N PHE A 122 4.42 -1.22 -5.10
CA PHE A 122 3.93 -0.19 -6.02
C PHE A 122 3.29 -0.83 -7.25
N ASP A 123 3.97 -1.75 -7.93
CA ASP A 123 3.45 -2.42 -9.13
C ASP A 123 2.18 -3.22 -8.83
N LYS A 124 2.20 -4.02 -7.75
CA LYS A 124 1.05 -4.81 -7.33
C LYS A 124 -0.15 -3.93 -6.98
N THR A 125 0.11 -2.81 -6.32
CA THR A 125 -0.93 -1.90 -5.83
C THR A 125 -1.47 -1.02 -6.95
N SER A 126 -0.60 -0.58 -7.86
CA SER A 126 -0.95 0.18 -9.06
C SER A 126 -1.94 -0.60 -9.91
N LYS A 127 -1.64 -1.87 -10.24
CA LYS A 127 -2.57 -2.77 -10.97
C LYS A 127 -3.91 -3.00 -10.28
N LYS A 128 -3.96 -2.89 -8.95
CA LYS A 128 -5.17 -3.08 -8.16
C LYS A 128 -6.02 -1.81 -8.07
N LEU A 129 -5.38 -0.64 -8.01
CA LEU A 129 -6.03 0.65 -7.89
C LEU A 129 -6.45 1.22 -9.24
N PHE A 130 -5.64 1.00 -10.26
CA PHE A 130 -5.87 1.39 -11.64
C PHE A 130 -6.07 0.09 -12.42
N LEU A 131 -7.27 -0.11 -12.96
CA LEU A 131 -7.53 -1.21 -13.88
C LEU A 131 -6.48 -1.18 -15.00
N ASP A 132 -6.03 -2.34 -15.48
CA ASP A 132 -5.37 -2.41 -16.78
C ASP A 132 -6.22 -1.63 -17.78
N PRO A 133 -5.65 -0.77 -18.63
CA PRO A 133 -6.42 -0.02 -19.59
C PRO A 133 -7.25 -1.03 -20.39
N HIS A 134 -8.58 -0.95 -20.26
CA HIS A 134 -9.47 -1.68 -21.14
C HIS A 134 -9.03 -1.31 -22.56
N LYS A 135 -8.47 -2.28 -23.29
CA LYS A 135 -8.29 -2.17 -24.72
C LYS A 135 -9.70 -2.04 -25.30
N PHE A 136 -10.13 -0.81 -25.54
CA PHE A 136 -11.26 -0.50 -26.41
C PHE A 136 -10.85 -0.80 -27.85
#